data_AF-A0A832F638-F1
#
_entry.id   AF-A0A832F638-F1
#
_cell.length_a   1.000
_cell.length_b   1.000
_cell.length_c   1.000
_cell.angle_alpha   90.00
_cell.angle_beta   90.00
_cell.angle_gamma   90.00
#
_symmetry.space_group_name_H-M   'P 1'
#
loop_
_entity.id
_entity.type
_entity.pdbx_description
1 polymer ?
#
loop_
_entity_poly.entity_id
_entity_poly.type
_entity_poly.pdbx_seq_one_letter_code
_entity_poly.pdbx_strand_id
1 'polypeptide(L)'
;MPAVMVVLAAAGAVYYYSQGKTAVKPTGEVVAELIGRKYNKPADAVTIDVGTDTGKFAKGSVRFADEMGGGLWFAAKTDKGWELAFDGNGIVLCDTANKYDFPQDMIP
;
A
#
# COMPACT_ATOMS: atom_id res chain seq x y z
N MET A 1 38.57 11.43 6.36
CA MET A 1 38.42 12.18 7.63
C MET A 1 38.13 13.64 7.29
N PRO A 2 37.31 14.41 8.03
CA PRO A 2 36.24 14.06 8.98
C PRO A 2 34.87 14.64 8.51
N ALA A 3 33.70 14.22 9.00
CA ALA A 3 33.08 14.83 10.18
C ALA A 3 32.06 13.88 10.81
N VAL A 4 32.20 13.74 12.12
CA VAL A 4 31.24 13.12 13.03
C VAL A 4 30.10 14.12 13.26
N MET A 5 28.85 13.67 13.21
CA MET A 5 27.78 14.26 14.02
C MET A 5 26.88 13.15 14.56
N VAL A 6 26.99 12.97 15.88
CA VAL A 6 26.08 12.20 16.72
C VAL A 6 24.76 12.96 16.79
N VAL A 7 23.64 12.30 16.51
CA VAL A 7 22.34 12.69 17.06
C VAL A 7 21.76 11.49 17.78
N LEU A 8 21.88 11.54 19.11
CA LEU A 8 21.05 10.79 20.04
C LEU A 8 19.60 11.28 19.92
N ALA A 9 18.63 10.38 19.78
CA ALA A 9 17.45 10.29 20.67
C ALA A 9 16.34 9.40 20.09
N ALA A 10 15.74 8.64 21.01
CA ALA A 10 14.36 8.14 21.03
C ALA A 10 13.96 7.02 20.05
N ALA A 11 14.08 5.80 20.56
CA ALA A 11 13.13 4.69 20.45
C ALA A 11 12.14 4.67 19.25
N GLY A 12 12.33 3.69 18.37
CA GLY A 12 11.20 2.99 17.72
C GLY A 12 10.93 3.28 16.25
N ALA A 13 11.41 4.38 15.68
CA ALA A 13 11.11 4.73 14.28
C ALA A 13 12.31 4.60 13.31
N VAL A 14 13.40 3.97 13.76
CA VAL A 14 14.71 4.00 13.06
C VAL A 14 14.91 2.87 12.04
N TYR A 15 14.08 1.84 12.02
CA TYR A 15 14.24 0.76 11.02
C TYR A 15 13.32 1.01 9.84
N TYR A 16 13.69 1.85 8.86
CA TYR A 16 13.38 1.57 7.44
C TYR A 16 13.99 2.57 6.43
N TYR A 17 14.71 3.63 6.86
CA TYR A 17 15.13 4.67 5.91
C TYR A 17 16.63 5.00 5.86
N SER A 18 17.52 4.04 6.10
CA SER A 18 18.91 4.23 5.65
C SER A 18 19.60 2.91 5.31
N GLN A 19 19.65 2.56 4.03
CA GLN A 19 20.87 2.15 3.32
C GLN A 19 20.57 2.19 1.81
N GLY A 20 21.36 2.96 1.05
CA GLY A 20 21.09 3.29 -0.34
C GLY A 20 21.17 2.13 -1.34
N LYS A 21 20.03 1.50 -1.63
CA LYS A 21 19.72 0.71 -2.84
C LYS A 21 18.21 0.79 -3.08
N THR A 22 17.75 1.59 -4.05
CA THR A 22 16.34 1.69 -4.52
C THR A 22 15.30 1.28 -3.48
N ALA A 23 14.92 2.20 -2.58
CA ALA A 23 13.94 1.94 -1.53
C ALA A 23 12.61 1.50 -2.15
N VAL A 24 12.38 0.19 -2.22
CA VAL A 24 11.08 -0.36 -2.60
C VAL A 24 10.15 -0.02 -1.45
N LYS A 25 9.26 0.96 -1.67
CA LYS A 25 8.23 1.32 -0.69
C LYS A 25 7.44 0.05 -0.32
N PRO A 26 7.10 -0.13 0.97
CA PRO A 26 6.24 -1.23 1.38
C PRO A 26 4.91 -1.14 0.63
N THR A 27 4.33 -2.29 0.27
CA THR A 27 3.12 -2.39 -0.56
C THR A 27 1.99 -1.48 -0.06
N GLY A 28 1.81 -1.39 1.27
CA GLY A 28 0.81 -0.52 1.88
C GLY A 28 1.04 0.98 1.63
N GLU A 29 2.29 1.46 1.60
CA GLU A 29 2.60 2.87 1.33
C GLU A 29 2.34 3.23 -0.13
N VAL A 30 2.71 2.35 -1.06
CA VAL A 30 2.42 2.55 -2.49
C VAL A 30 0.90 2.58 -2.73
N VAL A 31 0.18 1.66 -2.09
CA VAL A 31 -1.28 1.60 -2.18
C VAL A 31 -1.94 2.82 -1.55
N ALA A 32 -1.45 3.31 -0.40
CA ALA A 32 -1.94 4.53 0.23
C ALA A 32 -1.79 5.74 -0.69
N GLU A 33 -0.65 5.86 -1.38
CA GLU A 33 -0.42 6.93 -2.36
C GLU A 33 -1.34 6.82 -3.57
N LEU A 34 -1.56 5.61 -4.10
CA LEU A 34 -2.46 5.37 -5.24
C LEU A 34 -3.91 5.73 -4.88
N ILE A 35 -4.38 5.29 -3.72
CA ILE A 35 -5.71 5.58 -3.22
C ILE A 35 -5.84 7.07 -2.89
N GLY A 36 -4.88 7.67 -2.20
CA GLY A 36 -4.87 9.10 -1.90
C GLY A 36 -4.95 9.95 -3.17
N ARG A 37 -4.17 9.63 -4.21
CA ARG A 37 -4.25 10.29 -5.52
C ARG A 37 -5.62 10.12 -6.18
N LYS A 38 -6.20 8.91 -6.13
CA LYS A 38 -7.52 8.62 -6.72
C LYS A 38 -8.65 9.42 -6.05
N TYR A 39 -8.61 9.56 -4.72
CA TYR A 39 -9.62 10.27 -3.94
C TYR A 39 -9.28 11.73 -3.63
N ASN A 40 -8.18 12.25 -4.19
CA ASN A 40 -7.65 13.59 -3.90
C ASN A 40 -7.49 13.86 -2.39
N LYS A 41 -7.05 12.84 -1.65
CA LYS A 41 -6.75 12.89 -0.22
C LYS A 41 -5.24 12.76 -0.01
N PRO A 42 -4.67 13.45 0.99
CA PRO A 42 -3.27 13.28 1.31
C PRO A 42 -3.05 11.85 1.88
N ALA A 43 -1.90 11.25 1.57
CA ALA A 43 -1.64 9.85 1.91
C ALA A 43 -1.62 9.59 3.43
N ASP A 44 -1.36 10.61 4.23
CA ASP A 44 -1.43 10.58 5.70
C ASP A 44 -2.87 10.47 6.25
N ALA A 45 -3.87 10.87 5.45
CA ALA A 45 -5.28 10.68 5.76
C ALA A 45 -5.80 9.28 5.35
N VAL A 46 -4.95 8.45 4.74
CA VAL A 46 -5.29 7.09 4.27
C VAL A 46 -4.57 6.06 5.12
N THR A 47 -5.32 5.38 5.98
CA THR A 47 -4.80 4.23 6.74
C THR A 47 -4.96 2.97 5.91
N ILE A 48 -3.84 2.34 5.54
CA ILE A 48 -3.83 1.05 4.85
C ILE A 48 -3.45 -0.07 5.82
N ASP A 49 -4.30 -1.08 5.89
CA ASP A 49 -4.03 -2.34 6.55
C ASP A 49 -3.80 -3.41 5.47
N VAL A 50 -2.62 -4.01 5.46
CA VAL A 50 -2.25 -5.06 4.50
C VAL A 50 -2.58 -6.41 5.12
N GLY A 51 -3.63 -7.07 4.62
CA GLY A 51 -4.06 -8.37 5.13
C GLY A 51 -3.29 -9.53 4.49
N THR A 52 -3.07 -9.49 3.18
CA THR A 52 -2.32 -10.51 2.46
C THR A 52 -1.43 -9.85 1.43
N ASP A 53 -0.15 -10.24 1.41
CA ASP A 53 0.80 -9.83 0.38
C ASP A 53 1.58 -11.07 -0.08
N THR A 54 1.44 -11.41 -1.35
CA THR A 54 2.12 -12.56 -2.00
C THR A 54 3.35 -12.12 -2.80
N GLY A 55 3.69 -10.83 -2.80
CA GLY A 55 4.72 -10.21 -3.63
C GLY A 55 4.30 -9.99 -5.09
N LYS A 56 3.23 -10.66 -5.56
CA LYS A 56 2.58 -10.44 -6.86
C LYS A 56 1.22 -9.78 -6.72
N PHE A 57 0.48 -10.16 -5.69
CA PHE A 57 -0.85 -9.62 -5.38
C PHE A 57 -0.90 -9.26 -3.91
N ALA A 58 -1.56 -8.15 -3.61
CA ALA A 58 -1.82 -7.73 -2.25
C ALA A 58 -3.28 -7.33 -2.09
N LYS A 59 -3.83 -7.62 -0.92
CA LYS A 59 -5.16 -7.17 -0.52
C LYS A 59 -5.17 -6.74 0.93
N GLY A 60 -6.14 -5.92 1.26
CA GLY A 60 -6.29 -5.45 2.61
C GLY A 60 -7.50 -4.55 2.78
N SER A 61 -7.49 -3.81 3.88
CA SER A 61 -8.49 -2.79 4.14
C SER A 61 -7.88 -1.40 4.11
N VAL A 62 -8.68 -0.43 3.71
CA VAL A 62 -8.34 0.99 3.71
C VAL A 62 -9.35 1.71 4.60
N ARG A 63 -8.89 2.71 5.35
CA ARG A 63 -9.75 3.61 6.13
C ARG A 63 -9.31 5.04 5.87
N PHE A 64 -10.25 5.93 5.65
CA PHE A 64 -9.98 7.35 5.58
C PHE A 64 -10.24 7.98 6.94
N ALA A 65 -9.38 8.90 7.37
CA ALA A 65 -9.49 9.53 8.68
C ALA A 65 -10.82 10.29 8.89
N ASP A 66 -11.45 10.74 7.81
CA ASP A 66 -12.71 11.48 7.79
C ASP A 66 -13.95 10.60 7.54
N GLU A 67 -13.77 9.28 7.42
CA GLU A 67 -14.86 8.35 7.16
C GLU A 67 -14.99 7.31 8.28
N MET A 68 -16.23 7.05 8.73
CA MET A 68 -16.49 6.00 9.71
C MET A 68 -16.42 4.58 9.10
N GLY A 69 -16.38 4.48 7.77
CA GLY A 69 -16.30 3.22 7.03
C GLY A 69 -14.87 2.93 6.58
N GLY A 70 -14.51 1.64 6.55
CA GLY A 70 -13.36 1.16 5.78
C GLY A 70 -13.82 0.64 4.42
N GLY A 71 -12.88 0.46 3.49
CA GLY A 71 -13.05 -0.25 2.23
C GLY A 71 -12.08 -1.42 2.12
N LEU A 72 -12.33 -2.34 1.19
CA LEU A 72 -11.34 -3.31 0.76
C LEU A 72 -10.51 -2.71 -0.38
N TRP A 73 -9.27 -3.16 -0.51
CA TRP A 73 -8.45 -2.86 -1.67
C TRP A 73 -7.72 -4.10 -2.16
N PHE A 74 -7.46 -4.14 -3.46
CA PHE A 74 -6.69 -5.16 -4.15
C PHE A 74 -5.70 -4.48 -5.08
N ALA A 75 -4.45 -4.88 -4.99
CA ALA A 75 -3.38 -4.40 -5.83
C ALA A 75 -2.65 -5.58 -6.49
N ALA A 76 -2.27 -5.41 -7.73
CA ALA A 76 -1.45 -6.36 -8.49
C ALA A 76 -0.13 -5.71 -8.85
N LYS A 77 0.97 -6.45 -8.76
CA LYS A 77 2.29 -6.00 -9.16
C LYS A 77 2.52 -6.35 -10.62
N THR A 78 2.62 -5.34 -11.46
CA THR A 78 2.95 -5.44 -12.89
C THR A 78 4.40 -5.04 -13.12
N ASP A 79 4.87 -5.15 -14.37
CA ASP A 79 6.21 -4.68 -14.77
C ASP A 79 6.42 -3.17 -14.56
N LYS A 80 5.33 -2.41 -14.40
CA LYS A 80 5.34 -0.96 -14.13
C LYS A 80 5.30 -0.63 -12.63
N GLY A 81 5.17 -1.63 -11.76
CA GLY A 81 5.03 -1.48 -10.32
C GLY A 81 3.68 -1.96 -9.80
N TRP A 82 3.31 -1.53 -8.60
CA TRP A 82 2.00 -1.85 -8.04
C TRP A 82 0.89 -1.03 -8.72
N GLU A 83 -0.14 -1.72 -9.18
CA GLU A 83 -1.35 -1.14 -9.76
C GLU A 83 -2.55 -1.49 -8.88
N LEU A 84 -3.38 -0.49 -8.60
CA LEU A 84 -4.62 -0.67 -7.84
C LEU A 84 -5.67 -1.30 -8.76
N ALA A 85 -6.06 -2.53 -8.46
CA ALA A 85 -7.08 -3.25 -9.21
C ALA A 85 -8.47 -2.89 -8.71
N PHE A 86 -8.65 -2.83 -7.39
CA PHE A 86 -9.93 -2.52 -6.76
C PHE A 86 -9.73 -1.75 -5.46
N ASP A 87 -10.68 -0.89 -5.15
CA ASP A 87 -10.78 -0.15 -3.89
C ASP A 87 -12.25 0.20 -3.63
N GLY A 88 -12.72 -0.05 -2.41
CA GLY A 88 -14.07 0.28 -1.96
C GLY A 88 -14.80 -0.83 -1.20
N ASN A 89 -16.09 -0.62 -0.95
CA ASN A 89 -16.99 -1.53 -0.23
C ASN A 89 -17.86 -2.40 -1.14
N GLY A 90 -17.54 -2.43 -2.43
CA GLY A 90 -18.32 -3.13 -3.45
C GLY A 90 -17.87 -4.56 -3.69
N ILE A 91 -18.47 -5.18 -4.69
CA ILE A 91 -18.06 -6.49 -5.22
C ILE A 91 -16.93 -6.27 -6.22
N VAL A 92 -15.85 -7.04 -6.11
CA VAL A 92 -14.80 -7.08 -7.13
C VAL A 92 -15.39 -7.74 -8.38
N LEU A 93 -15.52 -6.99 -9.47
CA LEU A 93 -16.03 -7.53 -10.73
C LEU A 93 -15.02 -8.53 -11.32
N CYS A 94 -15.53 -9.62 -11.90
CA CYS A 94 -14.70 -10.65 -12.54
C CYS A 94 -13.81 -10.06 -13.65
N ASP A 95 -14.24 -9.01 -14.35
CA ASP A 95 -13.42 -8.34 -15.37
C ASP A 95 -12.15 -7.69 -14.77
N THR A 96 -12.27 -7.12 -13.58
CA THR A 96 -11.14 -6.57 -12.83
C THR A 96 -10.21 -7.66 -12.31
N ALA A 97 -10.80 -8.77 -11.84
CA ALA A 97 -10.06 -9.96 -11.40
C ALA A 97 -9.25 -10.60 -12.54
N ASN A 98 -9.91 -10.80 -13.68
CA ASN A 98 -9.34 -11.43 -14.88
C ASN A 98 -8.28 -10.55 -15.53
N LYS A 99 -8.40 -9.22 -15.45
CA LYS A 99 -7.40 -8.29 -16.02
C LYS A 99 -5.99 -8.48 -15.46
N TYR A 100 -5.87 -8.92 -14.21
CA TYR A 100 -4.58 -9.11 -13.53
C TYR A 100 -4.32 -10.57 -13.16
N ASP A 101 -5.16 -11.52 -13.62
CA ASP A 101 -5.09 -12.93 -13.26
C ASP A 101 -5.04 -13.18 -11.74
N PHE A 102 -5.90 -12.48 -10.97
CA PHE A 102 -6.00 -12.72 -9.53
C PHE A 102 -6.42 -14.17 -9.26
N PRO A 103 -5.73 -14.89 -8.35
CA PRO A 103 -6.13 -16.25 -8.02
C PRO A 103 -7.48 -16.25 -7.31
N GLN A 104 -8.31 -17.26 -7.60
CA GLN A 104 -9.70 -17.33 -7.12
C GLN A 104 -9.82 -17.38 -5.59
N ASP A 105 -8.75 -17.77 -4.89
CA ASP A 105 -8.67 -17.79 -3.42
C ASP A 105 -8.45 -16.41 -2.79
N MET A 106 -8.03 -15.42 -3.59
CA MET A 106 -7.82 -14.06 -3.11
C MET A 106 -9.08 -13.21 -3.15
N ILE A 107 -10.02 -13.52 -4.04
CA ILE A 107 -11.27 -12.78 -4.22
C ILE A 107 -12.34 -13.45 -3.36
N PRO A 108 -13.04 -12.68 -2.49
CA PRO A 108 -14.09 -13.22 -1.63
C PRO A 108 -15.33 -13.66 -2.40
#